data_AF-A0A1M7IAH4-F1
#
_entry.id   AF-A0A1M7IAH4-F1
#
_cell.length_a   1.000
_cell.length_b   1.000
_cell.length_c   1.000
_cell.angle_alpha   90.00
_cell.angle_beta   90.00
_cell.angle_gamma   90.00
#
_symmetry.space_group_name_H-M   'P 1'
#
loop_
_entity.id
_entity.type
_entity.pdbx_description
1 polymer ?
#
loop_
_entity_poly.entity_id
_entity_poly.type
_entity_poly.pdbx_seq_one_letter_code
_entity_poly.pdbx_strand_id
1 'polypeptide(L)'
;MDKIISACGNDCSACPRYIAAPYEKTEEELRHTAELWLKIGYRDRLVSNGEISCNGCKPENWCRYGVIKCCKEKAIRNCSECSDFPCDNMKECFAVTKSFEPKCREVCTDPEYEQLKTAFFEKEKNLLAQRNSQANNMDIFDIIRNRTSYRGKYINAPVPKADLVKILEAGAAAPSGCNKQTASFIAVDDTVLLKEIKLLIEPPIAETAPAFILVLTQRIFAYRDKCYNIQDYSAAIENMLLAIKALGYESCWYEGHITDDDDIAGKIAAHMGIPDDYSIVCILPVGKPAEKTHQAVKKPFESRIWFNGFGKSSLSNKDFH
;
A
#
# COMPACT_ATOMS: atom_id res chain seq x y z
N MET A 1 -15.86 -3.99 20.96
CA MET A 1 -14.96 -5.15 20.81
C MET A 1 -14.32 -5.07 19.45
N ASP A 2 -13.05 -5.45 19.32
CA ASP A 2 -12.34 -5.40 18.04
C ASP A 2 -12.93 -6.42 17.06
N LYS A 3 -13.00 -6.05 15.78
CA LYS A 3 -13.44 -6.95 14.71
C LYS A 3 -12.50 -8.14 14.60
N ILE A 4 -13.06 -9.35 14.50
CA ILE A 4 -12.28 -10.59 14.36
C ILE A 4 -12.49 -11.11 12.94
N ILE A 5 -11.63 -10.67 12.02
CA ILE A 5 -11.74 -11.07 10.62
C ILE A 5 -11.02 -12.41 10.40
N SER A 6 -11.77 -13.42 9.99
CA SER A 6 -11.24 -14.76 9.72
C SER A 6 -10.43 -14.84 8.43
N ALA A 7 -9.80 -16.00 8.19
CA ALA A 7 -9.03 -16.29 6.98
C ALA A 7 -9.77 -15.94 5.67
N CYS A 8 -11.09 -16.17 5.62
CA CYS A 8 -11.93 -15.92 4.45
C CYS A 8 -12.71 -14.59 4.48
N GLY A 9 -12.46 -13.74 5.48
CA GLY A 9 -13.08 -12.42 5.59
C GLY A 9 -14.34 -12.34 6.47
N ASN A 10 -14.79 -13.44 7.07
CA ASN A 10 -15.93 -13.39 8.00
C ASN A 10 -15.60 -12.52 9.21
N ASP A 11 -16.57 -11.75 9.68
CA ASP A 11 -16.46 -11.09 10.98
C ASP A 11 -16.98 -12.05 12.06
N CYS A 12 -16.06 -12.76 12.72
CA CYS A 12 -16.40 -13.67 13.80
C CYS A 12 -17.01 -12.96 15.01
N SER A 13 -16.73 -11.67 15.21
CA SER A 13 -17.28 -10.90 16.34
C SER A 13 -18.80 -10.69 16.23
N ALA A 14 -19.32 -10.66 15.00
CA ALA A 14 -20.76 -10.56 14.71
C ALA A 14 -21.44 -11.93 14.56
N CYS A 15 -20.69 -13.03 14.54
CA CYS A 15 -21.22 -14.34 14.19
C CYS A 15 -22.11 -14.93 15.31
N PRO A 16 -23.35 -15.37 15.02
CA PRO A 16 -24.29 -15.84 16.04
C PRO A 16 -23.89 -17.16 16.71
N ARG A 17 -22.91 -17.89 16.18
CA ARG A 17 -22.42 -19.16 16.74
C ARG A 17 -21.03 -19.08 17.39
N TYR A 18 -20.37 -17.92 17.34
CA TYR A 18 -19.01 -17.77 17.82
C TYR A 18 -18.98 -17.59 19.35
N ILE A 19 -18.20 -18.43 20.04
CA ILE A 19 -18.21 -18.58 21.51
C ILE A 19 -16.79 -18.58 22.12
N ALA A 20 -15.78 -18.15 21.37
CA ALA A 20 -14.45 -18.02 21.97
C ALA A 20 -14.38 -16.74 22.81
N ALA A 21 -13.82 -16.83 24.02
CA ALA A 21 -13.70 -15.71 24.95
C ALA A 21 -13.13 -14.44 24.26
N PRO A 22 -13.68 -13.24 24.52
CA PRO A 22 -14.72 -12.91 25.51
C PRO A 22 -16.17 -13.08 25.01
N TYR A 23 -16.39 -13.76 23.88
CA TYR A 23 -17.72 -13.93 23.30
C TYR A 23 -18.39 -15.17 23.87
N GLU A 24 -19.64 -15.04 24.31
CA GLU A 24 -20.44 -16.13 24.84
C GLU A 24 -21.80 -16.17 24.15
N LYS A 25 -22.42 -17.36 24.13
CA LYS A 25 -23.77 -17.60 23.63
C LYS A 25 -24.49 -18.54 24.59
N THR A 26 -25.74 -18.27 24.87
CA THR A 26 -26.60 -19.15 25.65
C THR A 26 -27.00 -20.37 24.82
N GLU A 27 -27.45 -21.43 25.51
CA GLU A 27 -27.98 -22.63 24.85
C GLU A 27 -29.19 -22.31 23.95
N GLU A 28 -30.00 -21.31 24.31
CA GLU A 28 -31.15 -20.86 23.52
C GLU A 28 -30.70 -20.10 22.26
N GLU A 29 -29.70 -19.21 22.37
CA GLU A 29 -29.14 -18.51 21.21
C GLU A 29 -28.51 -19.48 20.20
N LEU A 30 -27.79 -20.50 20.68
CA LEU A 30 -27.21 -21.53 19.80
C LEU A 30 -28.29 -22.39 19.15
N ARG A 31 -29.34 -22.76 19.90
CA ARG A 31 -30.48 -23.51 19.37
C ARG A 31 -31.18 -22.72 18.26
N HIS A 32 -31.47 -21.46 18.54
CA HIS A 32 -32.08 -20.54 17.58
C HIS A 32 -31.21 -20.38 16.32
N THR A 33 -29.89 -20.25 16.49
CA THR A 33 -28.94 -20.21 15.37
C THR A 33 -29.01 -21.47 14.51
N ALA A 34 -29.08 -22.65 15.11
CA ALA A 34 -29.17 -23.92 14.39
C ALA A 34 -30.48 -24.02 13.58
N GLU A 35 -31.61 -23.58 14.14
CA GLU A 35 -32.90 -23.54 13.46
C GLU A 35 -32.90 -22.54 12.30
N LEU A 36 -32.32 -21.35 12.52
CA LEU A 36 -32.19 -20.33 11.49
C LEU A 36 -31.32 -20.81 10.32
N TRP A 37 -30.22 -21.51 10.61
CA TRP A 37 -29.32 -22.06 9.57
C TRP A 37 -29.97 -23.15 8.73
N LEU A 38 -30.88 -23.93 9.32
CA LEU A 38 -31.71 -24.88 8.57
C LEU A 38 -32.68 -24.13 7.63
N LYS A 39 -33.37 -23.09 8.12
CA LYS A 39 -34.31 -22.28 7.33
C LYS A 39 -33.63 -21.55 6.15
N ILE A 40 -32.41 -21.06 6.36
CA ILE A 40 -31.60 -20.39 5.33
C ILE A 40 -31.06 -21.40 4.29
N GLY A 41 -30.84 -22.66 4.69
CA GLY A 41 -30.19 -23.68 3.88
C GLY A 41 -28.66 -23.74 4.06
N TYR A 42 -28.12 -23.16 5.13
CA TYR A 42 -26.72 -23.35 5.54
C TYR A 42 -26.44 -24.74 6.13
N ARG A 43 -27.50 -25.41 6.59
CA ARG A 43 -27.49 -26.81 7.03
C ARG A 43 -28.65 -27.53 6.37
N ASP A 44 -28.42 -28.80 6.08
CA ASP A 44 -29.38 -29.75 5.52
C ASP A 44 -30.26 -30.41 6.61
N ARG A 45 -29.81 -30.38 7.87
CA ARG A 45 -30.53 -30.88 9.04
C ARG A 45 -30.36 -29.97 10.24
N LEU A 46 -31.28 -30.08 11.21
CA LEU A 46 -31.11 -29.44 12.51
C LEU A 46 -29.92 -30.08 13.24
N VAL A 47 -28.97 -29.26 13.68
CA VAL A 47 -27.74 -29.69 14.37
C VAL A 47 -27.82 -29.36 15.86
N SER A 48 -26.98 -30.01 16.68
CA SER A 48 -26.91 -29.74 18.12
C SER A 48 -26.18 -28.43 18.42
N ASN A 49 -26.33 -27.92 19.65
CA ASN A 49 -25.60 -26.73 20.12
C ASN A 49 -24.07 -26.94 20.07
N GLY A 50 -23.61 -28.16 20.41
CA GLY A 50 -22.20 -28.52 20.27
C GLY A 50 -21.70 -28.45 18.81
N GLU A 51 -22.50 -28.91 17.85
CA GLU A 51 -22.13 -28.92 16.43
C GLU A 51 -22.18 -27.53 15.77
N ILE A 52 -23.13 -26.68 16.16
CA ILE A 52 -23.23 -25.32 15.59
C ILE A 52 -22.18 -24.36 16.15
N SER A 53 -21.82 -24.52 17.43
CA SER A 53 -20.89 -23.65 18.14
C SER A 53 -19.51 -23.56 17.46
N CYS A 54 -18.85 -22.41 17.61
CA CYS A 54 -17.56 -22.15 16.98
C CYS A 54 -16.59 -21.44 17.91
N ASN A 55 -15.40 -22.01 18.04
CA ASN A 55 -14.28 -21.44 18.81
C ASN A 55 -13.19 -20.83 17.91
N GLY A 56 -13.56 -20.46 16.67
CA GLY A 56 -12.63 -19.92 15.68
C GLY A 56 -12.13 -20.95 14.67
N CYS A 57 -11.47 -20.43 13.63
CA CYS A 57 -10.96 -21.19 12.49
C CYS A 57 -9.55 -21.73 12.80
N LYS A 58 -9.39 -23.05 12.72
CA LYS A 58 -8.13 -23.79 12.91
C LYS A 58 -7.82 -24.64 11.67
N PRO A 59 -6.55 -24.97 11.39
CA PRO A 59 -6.15 -25.74 10.21
C PRO A 59 -6.85 -27.10 10.06
N GLU A 60 -7.21 -27.72 11.18
CA GLU A 60 -7.94 -28.98 11.27
C GLU A 60 -9.45 -28.85 11.03
N ASN A 61 -10.00 -27.63 11.02
CA ASN A 61 -11.41 -27.43 10.73
C ASN A 61 -11.71 -27.67 9.25
N TRP A 62 -12.84 -28.33 8.97
CA TRP A 62 -13.37 -28.43 7.62
C TRP A 62 -13.69 -27.03 7.07
N CYS A 63 -13.10 -26.70 5.92
CA CYS A 63 -13.28 -25.42 5.23
C CYS A 63 -13.55 -25.71 3.77
N ARG A 64 -14.77 -25.41 3.29
CA ARG A 64 -15.21 -25.69 1.90
C ARG A 64 -14.20 -25.27 0.83
N TYR A 65 -13.57 -24.12 1.02
CA TYR A 65 -12.63 -23.51 0.07
C TYR A 65 -11.17 -23.67 0.50
N GLY A 66 -10.87 -24.48 1.53
CA GLY A 66 -9.50 -24.72 2.00
C GLY A 66 -8.74 -23.47 2.47
N VAL A 67 -9.43 -22.35 2.74
CA VAL A 67 -8.80 -21.03 2.95
C VAL A 67 -7.86 -21.03 4.14
N ILE A 68 -8.24 -21.69 5.24
CA ILE A 68 -7.42 -21.75 6.46
C ILE A 68 -6.10 -22.48 6.19
N LYS A 69 -6.18 -23.63 5.50
CA LYS A 69 -5.00 -24.42 5.12
C LYS A 69 -4.09 -23.63 4.18
N CYS A 70 -4.67 -22.98 3.17
CA CYS A 70 -3.93 -22.13 2.24
C CYS A 70 -3.20 -20.97 2.95
N CYS A 71 -3.87 -20.28 3.89
CA CYS A 71 -3.26 -19.20 4.66
C CYS A 71 -2.08 -19.72 5.50
N LYS A 72 -2.24 -20.88 6.16
CA LYS A 72 -1.17 -21.53 6.92
C LYS A 72 0.03 -21.89 6.03
N GLU A 73 -0.20 -22.50 4.88
CA GLU A 73 0.85 -22.89 3.93
C GLU A 73 1.61 -21.68 3.38
N LYS A 74 0.91 -20.56 3.15
CA LYS A 74 1.51 -19.29 2.71
C LYS A 74 2.09 -18.46 3.87
N ALA A 75 2.00 -18.94 5.12
CA ALA A 75 2.39 -18.20 6.32
C ALA A 75 1.77 -16.79 6.43
N ILE A 76 0.52 -16.66 5.99
CA ILE A 76 -0.25 -15.41 6.07
C ILE A 76 -1.44 -15.58 7.02
N ARG A 77 -1.89 -14.47 7.60
CA ARG A 77 -2.96 -14.45 8.59
C ARG A 77 -4.33 -14.73 7.97
N ASN A 78 -4.60 -14.12 6.82
CA ASN A 78 -5.82 -14.30 6.05
C ASN A 78 -5.59 -13.88 4.58
N CYS A 79 -6.61 -14.02 3.75
CA CYS A 79 -6.50 -13.74 2.32
C CYS A 79 -6.14 -12.28 1.97
N SER A 80 -6.28 -11.31 2.88
CA SER A 80 -5.92 -9.91 2.59
C SER A 80 -4.42 -9.72 2.36
N GLU A 81 -3.59 -10.58 2.97
CA GLU A 81 -2.12 -10.59 2.84
C GLU A 81 -1.63 -11.34 1.59
N CYS A 82 -2.52 -12.05 0.88
CA CYS A 82 -2.14 -12.85 -0.27
C CYS A 82 -1.91 -11.98 -1.52
N SER A 83 -0.75 -12.13 -2.18
CA SER A 83 -0.43 -11.46 -3.45
C SER A 83 -1.52 -11.65 -4.50
N ASP A 84 -2.03 -12.88 -4.59
CA ASP A 84 -2.99 -13.31 -5.60
C ASP A 84 -4.45 -12.96 -5.26
N PHE A 85 -4.70 -12.30 -4.12
CA PHE A 85 -6.06 -11.94 -3.72
C PHE A 85 -6.60 -10.78 -4.58
N PRO A 86 -7.88 -10.83 -5.03
CA PRO A 86 -8.79 -11.96 -4.95
C PRO A 86 -8.47 -13.03 -6.01
N CYS A 87 -8.16 -14.26 -5.57
CA CYS A 87 -7.99 -15.40 -6.45
C CYS A 87 -9.35 -16.03 -6.78
N ASP A 88 -9.41 -16.91 -7.77
CA ASP A 88 -10.69 -17.49 -8.24
C ASP A 88 -11.42 -18.26 -7.13
N ASN A 89 -10.69 -18.94 -6.25
CA ASN A 89 -11.26 -19.60 -5.07
C ASN A 89 -11.97 -18.62 -4.11
N MET A 90 -11.40 -17.43 -3.91
CA MET A 90 -12.05 -16.41 -3.07
C MET A 90 -13.22 -15.74 -3.78
N LYS A 91 -13.13 -15.50 -5.09
CA LYS A 91 -14.27 -14.99 -5.89
C LYS A 91 -15.46 -15.95 -5.80
N GLU A 92 -15.22 -17.25 -5.93
CA GLU A 92 -16.26 -18.27 -5.76
C GLU A 92 -16.82 -18.28 -4.34
N CYS A 93 -15.95 -18.19 -3.32
CA CYS A 93 -16.37 -18.08 -1.92
C CYS A 93 -17.32 -16.89 -1.69
N PHE A 94 -17.02 -15.73 -2.27
CA PHE A 94 -17.88 -14.55 -2.18
C PHE A 94 -19.21 -14.76 -2.91
N ALA A 95 -19.17 -15.28 -4.13
CA ALA A 95 -20.37 -15.52 -4.94
C ALA A 95 -21.33 -16.51 -4.27
N VAL A 96 -20.83 -17.64 -3.78
CA VAL A 96 -21.64 -18.66 -3.10
C VAL A 96 -22.15 -18.15 -1.76
N THR A 97 -21.38 -17.37 -1.00
CA THR A 97 -21.92 -16.79 0.24
C THR A 97 -23.06 -15.83 -0.07
N LYS A 98 -22.89 -14.97 -1.07
CA LYS A 98 -23.90 -13.99 -1.47
C LYS A 98 -25.16 -14.62 -2.05
N SER A 99 -25.09 -15.83 -2.60
CA SER A 99 -26.27 -16.54 -3.12
C SER A 99 -27.30 -16.89 -2.04
N PHE A 100 -26.92 -16.90 -0.76
CA PHE A 100 -27.85 -17.12 0.35
C PHE A 100 -28.54 -15.84 0.81
N GLU A 101 -28.06 -14.65 0.40
CA GLU A 101 -28.60 -13.37 0.84
C GLU A 101 -30.12 -13.21 0.59
N PRO A 102 -30.67 -13.59 -0.58
CA PRO A 102 -32.11 -13.50 -0.81
C PRO A 102 -32.92 -14.34 0.18
N LYS A 103 -32.48 -15.57 0.46
CA LYS A 103 -33.17 -16.46 1.40
C LYS A 103 -33.07 -15.94 2.83
N CYS A 104 -31.92 -15.41 3.24
CA CYS A 104 -31.77 -14.74 4.53
C CYS A 104 -32.78 -13.59 4.69
N ARG A 105 -32.93 -12.72 3.69
CA ARG A 105 -33.91 -11.61 3.76
C ARG A 105 -35.36 -12.08 3.87
N GLU A 106 -35.67 -13.27 3.34
CA GLU A 106 -37.01 -13.85 3.42
C GLU A 106 -37.32 -14.45 4.80
N VAL A 107 -36.34 -15.10 5.44
CA VAL A 107 -36.57 -15.91 6.65
C VAL A 107 -36.09 -15.27 7.95
N CYS A 108 -35.22 -14.26 7.87
CA CYS A 108 -34.69 -13.53 9.01
C CYS A 108 -35.53 -12.30 9.32
N THR A 109 -35.59 -11.94 10.60
CA THR A 109 -35.92 -10.59 11.05
C THR A 109 -34.80 -9.61 10.64
N ASP A 110 -35.10 -8.30 10.63
CA ASP A 110 -34.10 -7.29 10.28
C ASP A 110 -32.82 -7.35 11.13
N PRO A 111 -32.88 -7.53 12.48
CA PRO A 111 -31.67 -7.65 13.30
C PRO A 111 -30.83 -8.89 12.96
N GLU A 112 -31.48 -10.03 12.70
CA GLU A 112 -30.79 -11.26 12.30
C GLU A 112 -30.12 -11.10 10.94
N TYR A 113 -30.83 -10.50 9.98
CA TYR A 113 -30.28 -10.24 8.66
C TYR A 113 -29.06 -9.33 8.74
N GLU A 114 -29.12 -8.21 9.48
CA GLU A 114 -27.97 -7.31 9.63
C GLU A 114 -26.79 -7.97 10.37
N GLN A 115 -27.06 -8.84 11.34
CA GLN A 115 -26.03 -9.66 11.98
C GLN A 115 -25.35 -10.60 10.97
N LEU A 116 -26.13 -11.34 10.17
CA LEU A 116 -25.59 -12.27 9.17
C LEU A 116 -24.85 -11.55 8.03
N LYS A 117 -25.36 -10.39 7.61
CA LYS A 117 -24.71 -9.53 6.63
C LYS A 117 -23.34 -9.08 7.12
N THR A 118 -23.27 -8.56 8.34
CA THR A 118 -22.01 -8.14 8.97
C THR A 118 -21.05 -9.32 9.11
N ALA A 119 -21.54 -10.48 9.56
CA ALA A 119 -20.72 -11.66 9.80
C ALA A 119 -20.21 -12.32 8.50
N PHE A 120 -21.02 -12.36 7.45
CA PHE A 120 -20.79 -13.24 6.30
C PHE A 120 -20.88 -12.58 4.92
N PHE A 121 -21.72 -11.57 4.70
CA PHE A 121 -21.90 -10.99 3.35
C PHE A 121 -20.92 -9.86 3.03
N GLU A 122 -20.25 -9.30 4.04
CA GLU A 122 -19.23 -8.26 3.87
C GLU A 122 -17.78 -8.82 3.79
N LYS A 123 -17.58 -10.12 3.55
CA LYS A 123 -16.25 -10.75 3.52
C LYS A 123 -15.23 -10.03 2.65
N GLU A 124 -15.60 -9.72 1.41
CA GLU A 124 -14.73 -9.06 0.44
C GLU A 124 -14.33 -7.67 0.93
N LYS A 125 -15.31 -6.89 1.39
CA LYS A 125 -15.12 -5.56 1.99
C LYS A 125 -14.19 -5.63 3.20
N ASN A 126 -14.36 -6.61 4.10
CA ASN A 126 -13.50 -6.79 5.27
C ASN A 126 -12.04 -7.08 4.88
N LEU A 127 -11.81 -7.99 3.92
CA LEU A 127 -10.47 -8.32 3.45
C LEU A 127 -9.81 -7.16 2.70
N LEU A 128 -10.57 -6.42 1.87
CA LEU A 128 -10.07 -5.23 1.19
C LEU A 128 -9.69 -4.12 2.20
N ALA A 129 -10.51 -3.91 3.23
CA ALA A 129 -10.21 -2.95 4.28
C ALA A 129 -8.91 -3.30 5.03
N GLN A 130 -8.70 -4.58 5.36
CA GLN A 130 -7.46 -5.03 5.99
C GLN A 130 -6.26 -4.93 5.05
N ARG A 131 -6.42 -5.29 3.76
CA ARG A 131 -5.35 -5.15 2.77
C ARG A 131 -4.93 -3.70 2.59
N ASN A 132 -5.89 -2.78 2.52
CA ASN A 132 -5.63 -1.35 2.40
C ASN A 132 -4.97 -0.81 3.68
N SER A 133 -5.40 -1.28 4.85
CA SER A 133 -4.76 -0.94 6.13
C SER A 133 -3.30 -1.43 6.17
N GLN A 134 -3.01 -2.64 5.70
CA GLN A 134 -1.63 -3.17 5.63
C GLN A 134 -0.77 -2.47 4.58
N ALA A 135 -1.31 -2.15 3.42
CA ALA A 135 -0.61 -1.34 2.42
C ALA A 135 -0.23 0.04 2.99
N ASN A 136 -1.12 0.62 3.80
CA ASN A 136 -0.84 1.86 4.54
C ASN A 136 0.09 1.67 5.75
N ASN A 137 0.53 0.44 6.06
CA ASN A 137 1.28 0.11 7.27
C ASN A 137 2.53 -0.74 6.98
N MET A 138 3.14 -0.60 5.79
CA MET A 138 4.53 -1.04 5.62
C MET A 138 5.40 -0.25 6.58
N ASP A 139 6.21 -0.97 7.34
CA ASP A 139 7.19 -0.34 8.22
C ASP A 139 8.16 0.54 7.41
N ILE A 140 8.56 1.68 7.97
CA ILE A 140 9.43 2.63 7.28
C ILE A 140 10.75 2.00 6.87
N PHE A 141 11.30 1.08 7.67
CA PHE A 141 12.52 0.40 7.31
C PHE A 141 12.32 -0.56 6.13
N ASP A 142 11.14 -1.17 6.00
CA ASP A 142 10.81 -1.99 4.84
C ASP A 142 10.62 -1.14 3.58
N ILE A 143 10.01 0.04 3.70
CA ILE A 143 9.93 1.01 2.59
C ILE A 143 11.35 1.37 2.11
N ILE A 144 12.23 1.76 3.03
CA ILE A 144 13.61 2.16 2.73
C ILE A 144 14.38 1.00 2.08
N ARG A 145 14.29 -0.22 2.63
CA ARG A 145 14.98 -1.40 2.09
C ARG A 145 14.46 -1.79 0.70
N ASN A 146 13.16 -1.67 0.47
CA ASN A 146 12.51 -2.15 -0.75
C ASN A 146 12.30 -1.09 -1.84
N ARG A 147 12.66 0.19 -1.58
CA ARG A 147 12.65 1.24 -2.59
C ARG A 147 13.59 0.89 -3.74
N THR A 148 13.08 0.93 -4.97
CA THR A 148 13.87 0.69 -6.18
C THR A 148 13.93 1.93 -7.06
N SER A 149 14.92 1.99 -7.95
CA SER A 149 14.98 3.03 -9.00
C SER A 149 14.40 2.42 -10.28
N TYR A 150 13.09 2.59 -10.45
CA TYR A 150 12.34 1.97 -11.53
C TYR A 150 12.40 2.82 -12.80
N ARG A 151 12.81 2.20 -13.90
CA ARG A 151 12.97 2.85 -15.22
C ARG A 151 12.21 2.11 -16.34
N GLY A 152 11.41 1.10 -15.95
CA GLY A 152 10.62 0.30 -16.87
C GLY A 152 9.31 0.97 -17.25
N LYS A 153 8.42 0.19 -17.89
CA LYS A 153 7.10 0.69 -18.31
C LYS A 153 6.11 0.76 -17.14
N TYR A 154 5.32 1.81 -17.09
CA TYR A 154 4.22 1.93 -16.14
C TYR A 154 2.93 1.39 -16.74
N ILE A 155 2.03 0.88 -15.89
CA ILE A 155 0.68 0.55 -16.34
C ILE A 155 -0.08 1.84 -16.65
N ASN A 156 -1.01 1.77 -17.60
CA ASN A 156 -1.90 2.90 -17.93
C ASN A 156 -3.00 3.05 -16.86
N ALA A 157 -2.62 3.51 -15.68
CA ALA A 157 -3.53 3.85 -14.59
C ALA A 157 -3.15 5.23 -14.02
N PRO A 158 -4.10 6.18 -13.94
CA PRO A 158 -3.82 7.51 -13.41
C PRO A 158 -3.43 7.43 -11.93
N VAL A 159 -2.54 8.33 -11.49
CA VAL A 159 -2.25 8.53 -10.07
C VAL A 159 -3.33 9.41 -9.48
N PRO A 160 -4.06 8.99 -8.42
CA PRO A 160 -5.05 9.83 -7.78
C PRO A 160 -4.43 11.13 -7.27
N LYS A 161 -5.13 12.25 -7.47
CA LYS A 161 -4.68 13.57 -7.01
C LYS A 161 -4.36 13.63 -5.51
N ALA A 162 -5.13 12.91 -4.70
CA ALA A 162 -4.88 12.80 -3.26
C ALA A 162 -3.53 12.13 -2.93
N ASP A 163 -3.08 11.18 -3.76
CA ASP A 163 -1.77 10.55 -3.58
C ASP A 163 -0.64 11.48 -4.03
N LEU A 164 -0.81 12.22 -5.14
CA LEU A 164 0.13 13.26 -5.55
C LEU A 164 0.31 14.32 -4.47
N VAL A 165 -0.79 14.79 -3.86
CA VAL A 165 -0.74 15.74 -2.74
C VAL A 165 0.09 15.18 -1.59
N LYS A 166 -0.15 13.94 -1.15
CA LYS A 166 0.64 13.31 -0.07
C LYS A 166 2.13 13.21 -0.42
N ILE A 167 2.46 12.91 -1.67
CA ILE A 167 3.86 12.85 -2.11
C ILE A 167 4.49 14.25 -2.02
N LEU A 168 3.83 15.27 -2.55
CA LEU A 168 4.32 16.66 -2.49
C LEU A 168 4.46 17.15 -1.05
N GLU A 169 3.50 16.82 -0.16
CA GLU A 169 3.57 17.12 1.27
C GLU A 169 4.79 16.45 1.94
N ALA A 170 5.11 15.20 1.58
CA ALA A 170 6.31 14.53 2.08
C ALA A 170 7.60 15.25 1.64
N GLY A 171 7.64 15.73 0.39
CA GLY A 171 8.73 16.56 -0.13
C GLY A 171 8.86 17.89 0.64
N ALA A 172 7.73 18.59 0.86
CA ALA A 172 7.69 19.85 1.58
C ALA A 172 8.04 19.73 3.07
N ALA A 173 7.81 18.55 3.67
CA ALA A 173 8.18 18.26 5.05
C ALA A 173 9.68 17.98 5.27
N ALA A 174 10.48 17.92 4.19
CA ALA A 174 11.92 17.66 4.30
C ALA A 174 12.66 18.79 5.03
N PRO A 175 13.75 18.48 5.76
CA PRO A 175 14.57 19.50 6.39
C PRO A 175 15.23 20.40 5.33
N SER A 176 15.45 21.66 5.70
CA SER A 176 16.13 22.64 4.85
C SER A 176 17.18 23.45 5.62
N GLY A 177 18.29 23.76 4.97
CA GLY A 177 19.38 24.56 5.50
C GLY A 177 18.88 25.94 5.98
N CYS A 178 19.03 26.19 7.29
CA CYS A 178 18.46 27.39 7.94
C CYS A 178 16.97 27.61 7.65
N ASN A 179 16.22 26.54 7.37
CA ASN A 179 14.81 26.54 6.98
C ASN A 179 14.47 27.43 5.77
N LYS A 180 15.41 27.60 4.83
CA LYS A 180 15.21 28.45 3.64
C LYS A 180 14.22 27.90 2.63
N GLN A 181 13.93 26.60 2.69
CA GLN A 181 12.96 25.90 1.85
C GLN A 181 13.21 26.18 0.36
N THR A 182 14.46 25.96 -0.05
CA THR A 182 14.93 26.29 -1.42
C THR A 182 14.42 25.34 -2.50
N ALA A 183 13.71 24.28 -2.13
CA ALA A 183 13.10 23.33 -3.04
C ALA A 183 11.61 23.64 -3.24
N SER A 184 11.13 23.49 -4.47
CA SER A 184 9.71 23.64 -4.84
C SER A 184 9.31 22.51 -5.80
N PHE A 185 8.03 22.22 -5.90
CA PHE A 185 7.56 21.02 -6.60
C PHE A 185 6.34 21.31 -7.47
N ILE A 186 6.29 20.71 -8.65
CA ILE A 186 5.12 20.76 -9.54
C ILE A 186 4.75 19.33 -9.91
N ALA A 187 3.53 18.91 -9.56
CA ALA A 187 2.97 17.67 -10.10
C ALA A 187 2.31 17.93 -11.46
N VAL A 188 2.64 17.12 -12.44
CA VAL A 188 2.07 17.12 -13.79
C VAL A 188 1.36 15.79 -14.01
N ASP A 189 0.03 15.82 -13.94
CA ASP A 189 -0.87 14.69 -14.21
C ASP A 189 -1.87 14.97 -15.36
N ASP A 190 -1.87 16.19 -15.91
CA ASP A 190 -2.61 16.51 -17.13
C ASP A 190 -1.97 15.79 -18.33
N THR A 191 -2.79 14.97 -19.02
CA THR A 191 -2.29 14.09 -20.08
C THR A 191 -1.73 14.82 -21.30
N VAL A 192 -2.22 16.02 -21.58
CA VAL A 192 -1.76 16.82 -22.73
C VAL A 192 -0.43 17.46 -22.39
N LEU A 193 -0.36 18.18 -21.27
CA LEU A 193 0.86 18.81 -20.78
C LEU A 193 1.97 17.79 -20.53
N LEU A 194 1.65 16.64 -19.94
CA LEU A 194 2.62 15.57 -19.70
C LEU A 194 3.19 15.03 -21.01
N LYS A 195 2.37 14.91 -22.07
CA LYS A 195 2.82 14.50 -23.39
C LYS A 195 3.75 15.55 -24.00
N GLU A 196 3.40 16.83 -23.88
CA GLU A 196 4.25 17.94 -24.36
C GLU A 196 5.61 17.94 -23.67
N ILE A 197 5.63 17.83 -22.33
CA ILE A 197 6.88 17.77 -21.56
C ILE A 197 7.74 16.57 -21.97
N LYS A 198 7.14 15.39 -22.17
CA LYS A 198 7.88 14.19 -22.61
C LYS A 198 8.54 14.37 -23.98
N LEU A 199 7.92 15.14 -24.88
CA LEU A 199 8.50 15.43 -26.20
C LEU A 199 9.73 16.35 -26.14
N LEU A 200 9.96 17.03 -25.01
CA LEU A 200 11.14 17.87 -24.80
C LEU A 200 12.33 17.09 -24.26
N ILE A 201 12.15 15.81 -23.87
CA ILE A 201 13.18 14.99 -23.22
C ILE A 201 13.79 14.03 -24.25
N GLU A 202 15.07 14.22 -24.57
CA GLU A 202 15.84 13.39 -25.50
C GLU A 202 17.22 13.08 -24.89
N PRO A 203 17.58 11.80 -24.62
CA PRO A 203 16.83 10.59 -24.93
C PRO A 203 15.57 10.44 -24.05
N PRO A 204 14.49 9.82 -24.57
CA PRO A 204 13.25 9.65 -23.83
C PRO A 204 13.43 8.89 -22.50
N ILE A 205 12.75 9.36 -21.46
CA ILE A 205 12.68 8.69 -20.15
C ILE A 205 11.23 8.53 -19.73
N ALA A 206 10.95 7.41 -19.03
CA ALA A 206 9.68 7.19 -18.34
C ALA A 206 8.42 7.50 -19.19
N GLU A 207 8.47 7.18 -20.49
CA GLU A 207 7.46 7.59 -21.49
C GLU A 207 6.04 7.18 -21.13
N THR A 208 5.89 6.06 -20.42
CA THR A 208 4.60 5.50 -20.00
C THR A 208 4.13 5.98 -18.63
N ALA A 209 4.94 6.74 -17.89
CA ALA A 209 4.57 7.21 -16.56
C ALA A 209 3.31 8.11 -16.64
N PRO A 210 2.27 7.85 -15.83
CA PRO A 210 1.02 8.61 -15.86
C PRO A 210 1.10 9.98 -15.17
N ALA A 211 2.15 10.25 -14.39
CA ALA A 211 2.39 11.56 -13.79
C ALA A 211 3.90 11.81 -13.61
N PHE A 212 4.31 13.07 -13.65
CA PHE A 212 5.65 13.52 -13.26
C PHE A 212 5.56 14.45 -12.05
N ILE A 213 6.58 14.41 -11.19
CA ILE A 213 6.86 15.49 -10.23
C ILE A 213 8.14 16.15 -10.68
N LEU A 214 8.06 17.44 -11.00
CA LEU A 214 9.19 18.29 -11.30
C LEU A 214 9.70 18.88 -10.00
N VAL A 215 10.99 18.72 -9.73
CA VAL A 215 11.65 19.28 -8.57
C VAL A 215 12.44 20.49 -9.00
N LEU A 216 12.07 21.63 -8.44
CA LEU A 216 12.65 22.93 -8.72
C LEU A 216 13.51 23.36 -7.54
N THR A 217 14.47 24.23 -7.81
CA THR A 217 15.26 24.86 -6.75
C THR A 217 15.53 26.33 -7.03
N GLN A 218 15.71 27.10 -5.96
CA GLN A 218 16.28 28.44 -6.00
C GLN A 218 17.58 28.50 -5.20
N ARG A 219 18.53 29.33 -5.64
CA ARG A 219 19.75 29.58 -4.86
C ARG A 219 19.53 30.70 -3.85
N ILE A 220 19.18 30.32 -2.63
CA ILE A 220 18.99 31.25 -1.51
C ILE A 220 20.16 31.12 -0.53
N PHE A 221 20.88 32.21 -0.28
CA PHE A 221 21.95 32.24 0.72
C PHE A 221 21.37 32.12 2.14
N ALA A 222 21.90 31.17 2.90
CA ALA A 222 21.36 30.72 4.18
C ALA A 222 22.27 31.08 5.36
N TYR A 223 23.55 30.69 5.28
CA TYR A 223 24.55 30.95 6.31
C TYR A 223 25.78 31.60 5.68
N ARG A 224 25.96 32.89 5.95
CA ARG A 224 26.95 33.73 5.27
C ARG A 224 26.71 33.68 3.75
N ASP A 225 27.73 33.29 2.99
CA ASP A 225 27.74 33.11 1.54
C ASP A 225 27.36 31.68 1.09
N LYS A 226 26.93 30.81 2.02
CA LYS A 226 26.57 29.43 1.70
C LYS A 226 25.10 29.29 1.31
N CYS A 227 24.87 28.52 0.26
CA CYS A 227 23.58 28.06 -0.20
C CYS A 227 23.51 26.53 -0.02
N TYR A 228 22.39 26.01 0.49
CA TYR A 228 22.20 24.59 0.80
C TYR A 228 21.18 23.92 -0.13
N ASN A 229 20.92 24.52 -1.27
CA ASN A 229 19.83 24.11 -2.14
C ASN A 229 19.96 22.67 -2.65
N ILE A 230 21.19 22.19 -2.88
CA ILE A 230 21.46 20.80 -3.22
C ILE A 230 21.04 19.84 -2.12
N GLN A 231 21.38 20.15 -0.86
CA GLN A 231 20.99 19.32 0.28
C GLN A 231 19.48 19.33 0.50
N ASP A 232 18.85 20.51 0.35
CA ASP A 232 17.42 20.70 0.53
C ASP A 232 16.62 19.87 -0.49
N TYR A 233 16.88 20.03 -1.80
CA TYR A 233 16.14 19.27 -2.80
C TYR A 233 16.45 17.77 -2.72
N SER A 234 17.67 17.40 -2.32
CA SER A 234 18.04 15.99 -2.16
C SER A 234 17.25 15.30 -1.05
N ALA A 235 17.10 15.98 0.09
CA ALA A 235 16.29 15.49 1.19
C ALA A 235 14.81 15.39 0.80
N ALA A 236 14.29 16.40 0.09
CA ALA A 236 12.92 16.39 -0.42
C ALA A 236 12.67 15.25 -1.41
N ILE A 237 13.59 15.01 -2.36
CA ILE A 237 13.47 13.91 -3.31
C ILE A 237 13.44 12.56 -2.58
N GLU A 238 14.32 12.31 -1.62
CA GLU A 238 14.31 11.05 -0.88
C GLU A 238 13.00 10.86 -0.11
N ASN A 239 12.49 11.89 0.57
CA ASN A 239 11.17 11.81 1.21
C ASN A 239 10.06 11.46 0.22
N MET A 240 10.03 12.10 -0.95
CA MET A 240 9.04 11.82 -1.99
C MET A 240 9.18 10.39 -2.53
N LEU A 241 10.39 9.90 -2.76
CA LEU A 241 10.62 8.53 -3.23
C LEU A 241 10.13 7.48 -2.22
N LEU A 242 10.31 7.72 -0.92
CA LEU A 242 9.78 6.84 0.13
C LEU A 242 8.25 6.91 0.19
N ALA A 243 7.65 8.10 0.08
CA ALA A 243 6.21 8.28 0.04
C ALA A 243 5.57 7.59 -1.20
N ILE A 244 6.17 7.76 -2.38
CA ILE A 244 5.79 7.07 -3.62
C ILE A 244 5.77 5.55 -3.38
N LYS A 245 6.84 5.00 -2.80
CA LYS A 245 6.95 3.56 -2.52
C LYS A 245 5.90 3.10 -1.50
N ALA A 246 5.67 3.88 -0.44
CA ALA A 246 4.68 3.58 0.59
C ALA A 246 3.25 3.53 0.02
N LEU A 247 2.94 4.38 -0.95
CA LEU A 247 1.65 4.41 -1.64
C LEU A 247 1.49 3.32 -2.72
N GLY A 248 2.50 2.45 -2.90
CA GLY A 248 2.47 1.35 -3.87
C GLY A 248 2.80 1.76 -5.30
N TYR A 249 3.46 2.90 -5.49
CA TYR A 249 4.00 3.36 -6.77
C TYR A 249 5.51 3.13 -6.84
N GLU A 250 6.07 3.30 -8.03
CA GLU A 250 7.51 3.29 -8.26
C GLU A 250 7.96 4.58 -8.96
N SER A 251 9.24 4.92 -8.80
CA SER A 251 9.86 6.10 -9.41
C SER A 251 11.36 5.91 -9.58
N CYS A 252 11.99 6.87 -10.26
CA CYS A 252 13.43 7.00 -10.32
C CYS A 252 13.80 8.49 -10.28
N TRP A 253 14.90 8.81 -9.60
CA TRP A 253 15.51 10.13 -9.62
C TRP A 253 16.20 10.35 -10.97
N TYR A 254 15.59 11.18 -11.84
CA TYR A 254 16.21 11.61 -13.11
C TYR A 254 16.72 13.04 -12.97
N GLU A 255 17.97 13.18 -12.54
CA GLU A 255 18.68 14.48 -12.46
C GLU A 255 19.67 14.59 -13.62
N GLY A 256 20.55 13.60 -13.79
CA GLY A 256 21.56 13.65 -14.84
C GLY A 256 21.01 13.75 -16.27
N HIS A 257 19.81 13.25 -16.55
CA HIS A 257 19.16 13.44 -17.87
C HIS A 257 18.50 14.82 -18.01
N ILE A 258 18.26 15.51 -16.91
CA ILE A 258 17.49 16.76 -16.87
C ILE A 258 18.43 17.97 -16.82
N THR A 259 19.58 17.81 -16.19
CA THR A 259 20.58 18.86 -15.98
C THR A 259 21.82 18.69 -16.86
N ASP A 260 21.72 17.96 -17.97
CA ASP A 260 22.82 17.78 -18.92
C ASP A 260 22.97 19.01 -19.85
N ASP A 261 24.00 19.00 -20.69
CA ASP A 261 24.37 20.12 -21.58
C ASP A 261 23.30 20.46 -22.65
N ASP A 262 22.28 19.62 -22.83
CA ASP A 262 21.18 19.81 -23.77
C ASP A 262 20.04 20.71 -23.26
N ASP A 263 20.14 21.19 -22.02
CA ASP A 263 19.22 22.11 -21.35
C ASP A 263 17.74 21.66 -21.40
N ILE A 264 17.49 20.37 -21.18
CA ILE A 264 16.12 19.84 -21.04
C ILE A 264 15.36 20.58 -19.91
N ALA A 265 16.02 20.83 -18.78
CA ALA A 265 15.44 21.60 -17.68
C ALA A 265 14.95 22.98 -18.11
N GLY A 266 15.75 23.76 -18.83
CA GLY A 266 15.39 25.10 -19.31
C GLY A 266 14.24 25.06 -20.34
N LYS A 267 14.24 24.08 -21.25
CA LYS A 267 13.14 23.89 -22.22
C LYS A 267 11.81 23.63 -21.52
N ILE A 268 11.81 22.73 -20.54
CA ILE A 268 10.60 22.42 -19.75
C ILE A 268 10.19 23.65 -18.92
N ALA A 269 11.15 24.34 -18.30
CA ALA A 269 10.88 25.55 -17.53
C ALA A 269 10.20 26.64 -18.38
N ALA A 270 10.73 26.91 -19.57
CA ALA A 270 10.17 27.87 -20.51
C ALA A 270 8.76 27.46 -20.97
N HIS A 271 8.55 26.18 -21.31
CA HIS A 271 7.24 25.65 -21.71
C HIS A 271 6.18 25.82 -20.61
N MET A 272 6.59 25.70 -19.35
CA MET A 272 5.70 25.79 -18.19
C MET A 272 5.58 27.19 -17.59
N GLY A 273 6.29 28.18 -18.14
CA GLY A 273 6.32 29.54 -17.59
C GLY A 273 6.96 29.61 -16.19
N ILE A 274 7.91 28.73 -15.90
CA ILE A 274 8.69 28.75 -14.65
C ILE A 274 9.62 29.97 -14.70
N PRO A 275 9.65 30.83 -13.65
CA PRO A 275 10.51 32.01 -13.63
C PRO A 275 12.02 31.67 -13.64
N ASP A 276 12.83 32.58 -14.19
CA ASP A 276 14.29 32.40 -14.37
C ASP A 276 15.08 32.20 -13.07
N ASP A 277 14.53 32.57 -11.91
CA ASP A 277 15.16 32.38 -10.61
C ASP A 277 14.98 30.96 -10.05
N TYR A 278 14.21 30.11 -10.73
CA TYR A 278 14.08 28.69 -10.48
C TYR A 278 14.83 27.86 -11.54
N SER A 279 15.31 26.70 -11.13
CA SER A 279 15.82 25.68 -12.04
C SER A 279 15.19 24.32 -11.73
N ILE A 280 14.77 23.58 -12.76
CA ILE A 280 14.36 22.17 -12.60
C ILE A 280 15.64 21.35 -12.44
N VAL A 281 15.74 20.61 -11.33
CA VAL A 281 16.92 19.77 -11.02
C VAL A 281 16.65 18.28 -11.18
N CYS A 282 15.39 17.87 -11.10
CA CYS A 282 15.02 16.46 -11.16
C CYS A 282 13.59 16.28 -11.64
N ILE A 283 13.36 15.19 -12.36
CA ILE A 283 12.02 14.66 -12.62
C ILE A 283 11.86 13.32 -11.90
N LEU A 284 10.76 13.19 -11.17
CA LEU A 284 10.32 11.93 -10.57
C LEU A 284 9.07 11.44 -11.33
N PRO A 285 9.19 10.43 -12.21
CA PRO A 285 8.02 9.76 -12.76
C PRO A 285 7.29 8.98 -11.68
N VAL A 286 5.96 9.03 -11.66
CA VAL A 286 5.13 8.36 -10.66
C VAL A 286 4.11 7.49 -11.37
N GLY A 287 4.03 6.23 -10.95
CA GLY A 287 3.02 5.30 -11.45
C GLY A 287 3.21 3.89 -10.90
N LYS A 288 2.28 3.00 -11.25
CA LYS A 288 2.39 1.58 -10.91
C LYS A 288 3.26 0.87 -11.97
N PRO A 289 4.23 0.04 -11.55
CA PRO A 289 5.12 -0.63 -12.49
C PRO A 289 4.35 -1.69 -13.30
N ALA A 290 4.57 -1.77 -14.61
CA ALA A 290 4.06 -2.84 -15.47
C ALA A 290 5.01 -4.05 -15.51
N GLU A 291 6.25 -3.86 -15.05
CA GLU A 291 7.30 -4.87 -15.03
C GLU A 291 7.80 -5.08 -13.61
N LYS A 292 8.44 -6.22 -13.37
CA LYS A 292 8.99 -6.52 -12.04
C LYS A 292 10.09 -5.53 -11.67
N THR A 293 10.08 -5.06 -10.42
CA THR A 293 11.12 -4.19 -9.89
C THR A 293 12.39 -4.98 -9.56
N HIS A 294 13.55 -4.36 -9.78
CA HIS A 294 14.85 -4.95 -9.48
C HIS A 294 15.57 -4.14 -8.39
N GLN A 295 16.02 -4.83 -7.34
CA GLN A 295 16.85 -4.20 -6.31
C GLN A 295 18.30 -4.09 -6.79
N ALA A 296 18.91 -2.93 -6.55
CA ALA A 296 20.33 -2.75 -6.79
C ALA A 296 21.14 -3.39 -5.67
N VAL A 297 22.19 -4.12 -6.04
CA VAL A 297 23.16 -4.66 -5.06
C VAL A 297 23.85 -3.50 -4.36
N LYS A 298 23.75 -3.45 -3.03
CA LYS A 298 24.44 -2.47 -2.20
C LYS A 298 25.79 -3.01 -1.77
N LYS A 299 26.75 -2.10 -1.52
CA LYS A 299 28.02 -2.48 -0.91
C LYS A 299 27.76 -3.13 0.47
N PRO A 300 28.58 -4.11 0.90
CA PRO A 300 28.46 -4.72 2.22
C PRO A 300 28.51 -3.69 3.35
N PHE A 301 27.86 -4.00 4.48
CA PHE A 301 27.75 -3.09 5.63
C PHE A 301 29.13 -2.56 6.08
N GLU A 302 30.08 -3.47 6.25
CA GLU A 302 31.42 -3.23 6.78
C GLU A 302 32.32 -2.40 5.84
N SER A 303 31.92 -2.27 4.57
CA SER A 303 32.69 -1.55 3.56
C SER A 303 32.50 -0.02 3.62
N ARG A 304 31.45 0.45 4.29
CA ARG A 304 31.06 1.87 4.28
C ARG A 304 30.39 2.35 5.57
N ILE A 305 30.34 1.51 6.60
CA ILE A 305 29.71 1.81 7.89
C ILE A 305 30.65 1.35 8.99
N TRP A 306 30.99 2.24 9.92
CA TRP A 306 31.92 2.00 11.02
C TRP A 306 31.43 2.68 12.29
N PHE A 307 31.74 2.10 13.45
CA PHE A 307 31.40 2.66 14.76
C PHE A 307 32.63 3.33 15.36
N ASN A 308 32.46 4.53 15.92
CA ASN A 308 33.50 5.29 16.65
C ASN A 308 34.76 5.69 15.87
N GLY A 309 34.92 5.30 14.60
CA GLY A 309 36.01 5.74 13.74
C GLY A 309 36.06 5.02 12.39
N PHE A 310 36.64 5.67 11.39
CA PHE A 310 36.79 5.11 10.04
C PHE A 310 37.61 3.81 10.09
N GLY A 311 37.07 2.72 9.53
CA GLY A 311 37.71 1.41 9.55
C GLY A 311 37.62 0.65 10.89
N LYS A 312 36.99 1.21 11.93
CA LYS A 312 36.79 0.51 13.21
C LYS A 312 35.46 -0.25 13.19
N SER A 313 35.53 -1.57 13.39
CA SER A 313 34.36 -2.43 13.62
C SER A 313 34.38 -2.91 15.06
N SER A 314 33.36 -2.53 15.85
CA SER A 314 33.10 -3.07 17.19
C SER A 314 31.84 -3.93 17.24
N LEU A 315 31.31 -4.34 16.08
CA LEU A 315 30.11 -5.15 16.02
C LEU A 315 30.45 -6.61 16.28
N SER A 316 29.78 -7.17 17.28
CA SER A 316 29.74 -8.61 17.53
C SER A 316 28.45 -9.18 16.96
N ASN A 317 28.40 -10.50 16.67
CA ASN A 317 27.17 -11.16 16.22
C ASN A 317 25.99 -11.01 17.21
N LYS A 318 26.21 -10.56 18.45
CA LYS A 318 25.17 -10.31 19.45
C LYS A 318 24.42 -8.99 19.23
N ASP A 319 24.93 -8.08 18.41
CA ASP A 319 24.36 -6.75 18.20
C ASP A 319 23.27 -6.73 17.10
N PHE A 320 22.96 -7.89 16.51
CA PHE A 320 21.99 -8.07 15.41
C PHE A 320 20.76 -8.92 15.79
N HIS A 321 20.54 -9.17 17.09
CA HIS A 321 19.42 -9.95 17.62
C HIS A 321 18.54 -9.13 18.56
#